data_AF-A0A059LP38-F1
#
_entry.id   AF-A0A059LP38-F1
#
_cell.length_a   1.000
_cell.length_b   1.000
_cell.length_c   1.000
_cell.angle_alpha   90.00
_cell.angle_beta   90.00
_cell.angle_gamma   90.00
#
_symmetry.space_group_name_H-M   'P 1'
#
loop_
_entity.id
_entity.type
_entity.pdbx_description
1 polymer ?
#
loop_
_entity_poly.entity_id
_entity_poly.type
_entity_poly.pdbx_seq_one_letter_code
_entity_poly.pdbx_strand_id
1 'polypeptide(L)'
;GRAAYLQTNADAEAIVSQYYGQPVLGYRSALWDALARNESGFRLGDFMGTDMMHPTNLGHRFMTDLIVQAIRDEAAAMGADEPWGAGDEEAMERPLPPPMHSKLVGYQGGRVLVGEELRALAAREETRGFVWADVGKGLPHPKQGWQGRGQGSRLSLRYNSTELAQGAALPFVPALSIVGYLRDSAGQALTNMTCAGPCTCREVTLMPSVFGRFRQVFGISAPAMPTHENCLIQFTMIDENPQNDRFDLVAMCVMNAA
;
A
#
# COMPACT_ATOMS: atom_id res chain seq x y z
N GLY A 1 17.04 21.63 8.06
CA GLY A 1 18.33 21.18 7.50
C GLY A 1 18.12 20.65 6.10
N ARG A 2 19.00 21.00 5.14
CA ARG A 2 18.86 20.72 3.70
C ARG A 2 18.62 19.23 3.35
N ALA A 3 19.10 18.31 4.19
CA ALA A 3 18.88 16.86 4.06
C ALA A 3 17.42 16.42 4.28
N ALA A 4 16.60 17.18 5.01
CA ALA A 4 15.16 16.88 5.17
C ALA A 4 14.33 17.26 3.93
N TYR A 5 14.90 18.07 3.03
CA TYR A 5 14.27 18.46 1.77
C TYR A 5 14.60 17.50 0.63
N LEU A 6 15.81 16.95 0.59
CA LEU A 6 16.29 16.04 -0.45
C LEU A 6 16.15 14.57 -0.02
N GLN A 7 16.24 13.63 -0.96
CA GLN A 7 16.20 12.18 -0.72
C GLN A 7 14.85 11.69 -0.16
N THR A 8 13.76 12.33 -0.57
CA THR A 8 12.39 11.87 -0.28
C THR A 8 11.87 10.98 -1.40
N ASN A 9 10.71 10.34 -1.19
CA ASN A 9 10.03 9.58 -2.25
C ASN A 9 9.74 10.44 -3.49
N ALA A 10 9.49 11.75 -3.33
CA ALA A 10 9.28 12.66 -4.45
C ALA A 10 10.52 12.80 -5.34
N ASP A 11 11.73 12.65 -4.78
CA ASP A 11 12.96 12.66 -5.59
C ASP A 11 13.11 11.36 -6.38
N ALA A 12 12.79 10.22 -5.76
CA ALA A 12 12.80 8.93 -6.44
C ALA A 12 11.75 8.87 -7.57
N GLU A 13 10.55 9.36 -7.32
CA GLU A 13 9.47 9.48 -8.31
C GLU A 13 9.86 10.41 -9.47
N ALA A 14 10.47 11.57 -9.17
CA ALA A 14 10.93 12.49 -10.20
C ALA A 14 12.00 11.89 -11.11
N ILE A 15 12.93 11.10 -10.56
CA ILE A 15 13.95 10.39 -11.33
C ILE A 15 13.31 9.38 -12.29
N VAL A 16 12.34 8.58 -11.81
CA VAL A 16 11.60 7.63 -12.65
C VAL A 16 10.81 8.37 -13.73
N SER A 17 10.16 9.47 -13.37
CA SER A 17 9.40 10.32 -14.31
C SER A 17 10.28 10.82 -15.44
N GLN A 18 11.47 11.36 -15.12
CA GLN A 18 12.43 11.85 -16.11
C GLN A 18 12.94 10.73 -17.01
N TYR A 19 13.22 9.55 -16.44
CA TYR A 19 13.68 8.40 -17.22
C TYR A 19 12.66 7.94 -18.27
N TYR A 20 11.36 8.04 -17.97
CA TYR A 20 10.26 7.67 -18.87
C TYR A 20 9.60 8.86 -19.59
N GLY A 21 10.20 10.05 -19.54
CA GLY A 21 9.66 11.25 -20.19
C GLY A 21 8.25 11.64 -19.73
N GLN A 22 7.90 11.35 -18.48
CA GLN A 22 6.59 11.66 -17.92
C GLN A 22 6.57 13.03 -17.24
N PRO A 23 5.47 13.80 -17.34
CA PRO A 23 5.31 15.03 -16.58
C PRO A 23 5.17 14.73 -15.09
N VAL A 24 5.79 15.57 -14.24
CA VAL A 24 5.71 15.44 -12.77
C VAL A 24 5.42 16.79 -12.13
N LEU A 25 4.48 16.80 -11.20
CA LEU A 25 4.18 17.94 -10.34
C LEU A 25 4.54 17.59 -8.90
N GLY A 26 5.38 18.43 -8.29
CA GLY A 26 5.79 18.25 -6.90
C GLY A 26 5.09 19.26 -5.99
N TYR A 27 4.15 18.79 -5.15
CA TYR A 27 3.54 19.62 -4.10
C TYR A 27 4.60 20.26 -3.19
N ARG A 28 5.62 19.47 -2.85
CA ARG A 28 6.82 19.92 -2.13
C ARG A 28 7.49 21.09 -2.86
N SER A 29 7.80 20.95 -4.14
CA SER A 29 8.52 21.98 -4.91
C SER A 29 7.71 23.28 -5.05
N ALA A 30 6.38 23.18 -5.15
CA ALA A 30 5.50 24.34 -5.27
C ALA A 30 5.35 25.14 -3.97
N LEU A 31 5.40 24.49 -2.80
CA LEU A 31 5.15 25.15 -1.50
C LEU A 31 6.39 25.40 -0.67
N TRP A 32 7.43 24.57 -0.82
CA TRP A 32 8.52 24.51 0.15
C TRP A 32 9.22 25.84 0.38
N ASP A 33 9.47 26.61 -0.68
CA ASP A 33 10.16 27.89 -0.55
C ASP A 33 9.34 28.93 0.25
N ALA A 34 8.03 29.01 0.01
CA ALA A 34 7.13 29.86 0.77
C ALA A 34 7.01 29.39 2.24
N LEU A 35 6.89 28.07 2.46
CA LEU A 35 6.89 27.47 3.81
C LEU A 35 8.21 27.76 4.55
N ALA A 36 9.36 27.61 3.89
CA ALA A 36 10.68 27.80 4.48
C ALA A 36 10.97 29.27 4.84
N ARG A 37 10.38 30.20 4.10
CA ARG A 37 10.42 31.64 4.38
C ARG A 37 9.37 32.09 5.40
N ASN A 38 8.52 31.18 5.87
CA ASN A 38 7.38 31.49 6.75
C ASN A 38 6.52 32.62 6.18
N GLU A 39 6.24 32.55 4.87
CA GLU A 39 5.43 33.54 4.17
C GLU A 39 3.99 33.54 4.71
N SER A 40 3.39 34.73 4.85
CA SER A 40 2.04 34.85 5.40
C SER A 40 1.03 34.12 4.53
N GLY A 41 0.22 33.25 5.14
CA GLY A 41 -0.72 32.37 4.41
C GLY A 41 -0.09 31.10 3.85
N PHE A 42 1.20 30.89 4.07
CA PHE A 42 1.92 29.68 3.72
C PHE A 42 2.55 29.02 4.94
N ARG A 43 1.72 28.70 5.94
CA ARG A 43 2.14 27.82 7.03
C ARG A 43 1.72 26.40 6.71
N LEU A 44 2.47 25.42 7.19
CA LEU A 44 2.20 24.01 6.91
C LEU A 44 0.79 23.59 7.37
N GLY A 45 0.32 24.10 8.50
CA GLY A 45 -1.03 23.83 9.01
C GLY A 45 -2.16 24.49 8.23
N ASP A 46 -1.87 25.44 7.33
CA ASP A 46 -2.88 26.00 6.43
C ASP A 46 -3.22 24.99 5.31
N PHE A 47 -2.25 24.15 4.94
CA PHE A 47 -2.31 23.22 3.82
C PHE A 47 -2.47 21.75 4.22
N MET A 48 -1.92 21.35 5.37
CA MET A 48 -1.96 19.98 5.89
C MET A 48 -2.78 19.93 7.18
N GLY A 49 -3.57 18.89 7.34
CA GLY A 49 -4.30 18.59 8.56
C GLY A 49 -3.36 18.27 9.72
N THR A 50 -3.94 18.06 10.90
CA THR A 50 -3.18 17.79 12.14
C THR A 50 -2.37 16.51 12.11
N ASP A 51 -2.69 15.57 11.20
CA ASP A 51 -1.94 14.35 10.99
C ASP A 51 -0.75 14.50 10.05
N MET A 52 -0.54 15.70 9.49
CA MET A 52 0.56 16.06 8.59
C MET A 52 0.60 15.20 7.31
N MET A 53 -0.48 14.49 6.98
CA MET A 53 -0.56 13.56 5.86
C MET A 53 -1.71 13.92 4.92
N HIS A 54 -2.87 14.28 5.48
CA HIS A 54 -4.03 14.65 4.69
C HIS A 54 -4.04 16.17 4.45
N PRO A 55 -4.24 16.62 3.21
CA PRO A 55 -4.42 18.05 2.95
C PRO A 55 -5.67 18.60 3.62
N THR A 56 -5.65 19.87 4.01
CA THR A 56 -6.87 20.62 4.34
C THR A 56 -7.67 20.89 3.06
N ASN A 57 -8.86 21.48 3.18
CA ASN A 57 -9.60 21.96 2.00
C ASN A 57 -8.78 22.94 1.15
N LEU A 58 -7.98 23.80 1.79
CA LEU A 58 -7.08 24.71 1.09
C LEU A 58 -5.93 23.95 0.43
N GLY A 59 -5.36 22.95 1.11
CA GLY A 59 -4.36 22.03 0.55
C GLY A 59 -4.84 21.33 -0.71
N HIS A 60 -6.03 20.71 -0.66
CA HIS A 60 -6.65 20.07 -1.82
C HIS A 60 -6.87 21.04 -2.97
N ARG A 61 -7.42 22.23 -2.69
CA ARG A 61 -7.61 23.26 -3.71
C ARG A 61 -6.30 23.65 -4.37
N PHE A 62 -5.25 23.90 -3.60
CA PHE A 62 -3.93 24.26 -4.13
C PHE A 62 -3.36 23.15 -5.03
N MET A 63 -3.50 21.88 -4.62
CA MET A 63 -3.08 20.74 -5.46
C MET A 63 -3.85 20.71 -6.79
N THR A 64 -5.15 20.94 -6.76
CA THR A 64 -5.98 21.02 -7.98
C THR A 64 -5.56 22.20 -8.86
N ASP A 65 -5.34 23.37 -8.28
CA ASP A 65 -4.92 24.57 -9.02
C ASP A 65 -3.58 24.34 -9.73
N LEU A 66 -2.62 23.63 -9.12
CA LEU A 66 -1.36 23.24 -9.78
C LEU A 66 -1.58 22.35 -11.00
N ILE A 67 -2.45 21.34 -10.89
CA ILE A 67 -2.77 20.41 -11.99
C ILE A 67 -3.45 21.18 -13.13
N VAL A 68 -4.45 22.01 -12.79
CA VAL A 68 -5.17 22.82 -13.77
C VAL A 68 -4.22 23.79 -14.49
N GLN A 69 -3.31 24.42 -13.75
CA GLN A 69 -2.31 25.32 -14.33
C GLN A 69 -1.39 24.57 -15.30
N ALA A 70 -0.86 23.41 -14.91
CA ALA A 70 0.00 22.60 -15.78
C ALA A 70 -0.71 22.18 -17.08
N ILE A 71 -1.98 21.77 -17.00
CA ILE A 71 -2.79 21.45 -18.20
C ILE A 71 -2.99 22.67 -19.09
N ARG A 72 -3.24 23.85 -18.50
CA ARG A 72 -3.41 25.09 -19.26
C ARG A 72 -2.13 25.51 -19.95
N ASP A 73 -0.99 25.40 -19.28
CA ASP A 73 0.32 25.72 -19.82
C ASP A 73 0.66 24.78 -20.99
N GLU A 74 0.43 23.47 -20.82
CA GLU A 74 0.61 22.47 -21.88
C GLU A 74 -0.31 22.75 -23.09
N ALA A 75 -1.59 23.03 -22.84
CA ALA A 75 -2.54 23.37 -23.91
C ALA A 75 -2.16 24.67 -24.64
N ALA A 76 -1.63 25.66 -23.92
CA ALA A 76 -1.14 26.89 -24.50
C ALA A 76 0.12 26.66 -25.35
N ALA A 77 1.07 25.85 -24.87
CA ALA A 77 2.27 25.47 -25.61
C ALA A 77 1.92 24.75 -26.92
N MET A 78 1.06 23.73 -26.85
CA MET A 78 0.55 23.02 -28.04
C MET A 78 -0.23 23.93 -29.01
N GLY A 79 -0.88 24.98 -28.50
CA GLY A 79 -1.62 25.93 -29.31
C GLY A 79 -0.77 27.05 -29.92
N ALA A 80 0.49 27.18 -29.52
CA ALA A 80 1.36 28.29 -29.90
C ALA A 80 2.75 27.80 -30.34
N ASP A 81 3.68 27.68 -29.40
CA ASP A 81 5.11 27.60 -29.67
C ASP A 81 5.61 26.16 -29.88
N GLU A 82 4.86 25.15 -29.41
CA GLU A 82 5.22 23.73 -29.46
C GLU A 82 4.04 22.89 -30.01
N PRO A 83 3.52 23.18 -31.21
CA PRO A 83 2.40 22.43 -31.75
C PRO A 83 2.80 20.98 -32.05
N TRP A 84 1.88 20.06 -31.77
CA TRP A 84 2.04 18.65 -32.07
C TRP A 84 2.42 18.44 -33.54
N GLY A 85 3.48 17.66 -33.79
CA GLY A 85 4.01 17.43 -35.11
C GLY A 85 4.69 16.06 -35.28
N ALA A 86 5.41 15.92 -36.39
CA ALA A 86 6.03 14.64 -36.76
C ALA A 86 7.08 14.15 -35.73
N GLY A 87 7.73 15.06 -35.00
CA GLY A 87 8.66 14.69 -33.93
C GLY A 87 7.96 14.03 -32.73
N ASP A 88 6.72 14.43 -32.43
CA ASP A 88 5.92 13.83 -31.37
C ASP A 88 5.41 12.46 -31.77
N GLU A 89 4.97 12.31 -33.03
CA GLU A 89 4.61 10.99 -33.59
C GLU A 89 5.81 10.03 -33.53
N GLU A 90 7.00 10.48 -33.95
CA GLU A 90 8.21 9.69 -33.86
C GLU A 90 8.53 9.34 -32.39
N ALA A 91 8.39 10.28 -31.47
CA ALA A 91 8.61 10.05 -30.05
C ALA A 91 7.62 9.02 -29.46
N MET A 92 6.36 9.04 -29.90
CA MET A 92 5.32 8.08 -29.51
C MET A 92 5.57 6.68 -30.09
N GLU A 93 6.20 6.57 -31.25
CA GLU A 93 6.57 5.30 -31.88
C GLU A 93 7.84 4.67 -31.28
N ARG A 94 8.66 5.45 -30.54
CA ARG A 94 9.88 4.92 -29.92
C ARG A 94 9.53 3.83 -28.90
N PRO A 95 10.27 2.71 -28.88
CA PRO A 95 10.10 1.72 -27.83
C PRO A 95 10.42 2.36 -26.47
N LEU A 96 9.64 1.99 -25.46
CA LEU A 96 9.94 2.41 -24.08
C LEU A 96 11.36 1.98 -23.70
N PRO A 97 12.11 2.82 -22.96
CA PRO A 97 13.41 2.41 -22.45
C PRO A 97 13.24 1.20 -21.52
N PRO A 98 14.28 0.36 -21.38
CA PRO A 98 14.22 -0.80 -20.48
C PRO A 98 13.91 -0.37 -19.03
N PRO A 99 13.49 -1.28 -18.15
CA PRO A 99 13.31 -0.98 -16.73
C PRO A 99 14.51 -0.22 -16.13
N MET A 100 14.26 0.95 -15.52
CA MET A 100 15.32 1.77 -14.91
C MET A 100 16.12 0.98 -13.85
N HIS A 101 15.48 0.04 -13.16
CA HIS A 101 16.10 -0.82 -12.17
C HIS A 101 16.08 -2.28 -12.65
N SER A 102 17.24 -2.93 -12.60
CA SER A 102 17.46 -4.30 -13.13
C SER A 102 16.82 -5.43 -12.30
N LYS A 103 16.06 -5.10 -11.25
CA LYS A 103 15.40 -6.05 -10.34
C LYS A 103 14.01 -5.59 -9.94
N LEU A 104 13.29 -4.93 -10.85
CA LEU A 104 11.87 -4.68 -10.62
C LEU A 104 11.15 -6.02 -10.68
N VAL A 105 10.52 -6.40 -9.58
CA VAL A 105 9.49 -7.42 -9.58
C VAL A 105 8.24 -6.72 -10.11
N GLY A 106 7.85 -7.04 -11.34
CA GLY A 106 6.57 -6.59 -11.84
C GLY A 106 5.46 -7.27 -11.04
N TYR A 107 4.37 -6.59 -10.75
CA TYR A 107 3.17 -7.28 -10.25
C TYR A 107 2.19 -7.37 -11.41
N GLN A 108 2.01 -8.57 -11.95
CA GLN A 108 1.09 -8.81 -13.05
C GLN A 108 -0.21 -9.38 -12.51
N GLY A 109 -1.04 -8.45 -12.05
CA GLY A 109 -2.33 -8.76 -11.47
C GLY A 109 -2.22 -9.35 -10.06
N GLY A 110 -3.38 -9.74 -9.58
CA GLY A 110 -3.59 -10.22 -8.24
C GLY A 110 -5.04 -10.06 -7.85
N ARG A 111 -5.41 -10.65 -6.72
CA ARG A 111 -6.76 -10.54 -6.18
C ARG A 111 -6.68 -10.06 -4.76
N VAL A 112 -7.39 -8.97 -4.48
CA VAL A 112 -7.60 -8.49 -3.13
C VAL A 112 -8.85 -9.19 -2.59
N LEU A 113 -8.66 -10.00 -1.55
CA LEU A 113 -9.70 -10.76 -0.87
C LEU A 113 -10.10 -9.97 0.39
N VAL A 114 -11.36 -9.53 0.43
CA VAL A 114 -11.97 -8.78 1.53
C VAL A 114 -13.36 -9.31 1.80
N GLY A 115 -13.93 -8.99 2.96
CA GLY A 115 -15.30 -9.38 3.29
C GLY A 115 -15.49 -10.90 3.22
N GLU A 116 -16.58 -11.35 2.59
CA GLU A 116 -16.92 -12.77 2.53
C GLU A 116 -15.87 -13.62 1.77
N GLU A 117 -15.13 -13.05 0.81
CA GLU A 117 -14.04 -13.78 0.13
C GLU A 117 -12.90 -14.11 1.11
N LEU A 118 -12.52 -13.15 1.95
CA LEU A 118 -11.53 -13.38 3.01
C LEU A 118 -12.05 -14.34 4.08
N ARG A 119 -13.33 -14.21 4.44
CA ARG A 119 -13.98 -15.11 5.40
C ARG A 119 -13.99 -16.56 4.91
N ALA A 120 -14.23 -16.77 3.62
CA ALA A 120 -14.28 -18.09 3.01
C ALA A 120 -12.94 -18.84 3.06
N LEU A 121 -11.80 -18.13 3.20
CA LEU A 121 -10.49 -18.76 3.30
C LEU A 121 -10.25 -19.49 4.63
N ALA A 122 -11.05 -19.23 5.68
CA ALA A 122 -10.75 -19.77 6.99
C ALA A 122 -10.84 -21.31 7.03
N ALA A 123 -9.72 -21.96 7.33
CA ALA A 123 -9.66 -23.37 7.71
C ALA A 123 -10.21 -23.48 9.14
N ARG A 124 -11.53 -23.72 9.25
CA ARG A 124 -12.29 -23.63 10.50
C ARG A 124 -11.79 -24.62 11.55
N GLU A 125 -11.35 -25.80 11.15
CA GLU A 125 -10.85 -26.82 12.07
C GLU A 125 -9.51 -26.43 12.71
N GLU A 126 -8.75 -25.55 12.07
CA GLU A 126 -7.44 -25.10 12.53
C GLU A 126 -7.46 -23.71 13.19
N THR A 127 -8.58 -23.00 13.04
CA THR A 127 -8.80 -21.66 13.57
C THR A 127 -9.38 -21.72 14.98
N ARG A 128 -8.77 -21.00 15.93
CA ARG A 128 -9.20 -20.92 17.34
C ARG A 128 -9.01 -19.52 17.89
N GLY A 129 -9.97 -19.04 18.68
CA GLY A 129 -9.91 -17.72 19.33
C GLY A 129 -10.04 -16.53 18.36
N PHE A 130 -10.43 -16.79 17.11
CA PHE A 130 -10.77 -15.77 16.12
C PHE A 130 -12.26 -15.83 15.78
N VAL A 131 -12.86 -14.65 15.61
CA VAL A 131 -14.27 -14.49 15.20
C VAL A 131 -14.37 -13.53 14.02
N TRP A 132 -15.35 -13.75 13.15
CA TRP A 132 -15.67 -12.81 12.08
C TRP A 132 -16.53 -11.68 12.65
N ALA A 133 -16.10 -10.42 12.50
CA ALA A 133 -16.76 -9.27 13.10
C ALA A 133 -16.54 -7.98 12.30
N ASP A 134 -17.31 -6.94 12.63
CA ASP A 134 -16.97 -5.57 12.26
C ASP A 134 -15.80 -5.08 13.10
N VAL A 135 -14.60 -5.24 12.56
CA VAL A 135 -13.36 -4.74 13.16
C VAL A 135 -13.11 -3.27 12.79
N GLY A 136 -13.90 -2.68 11.90
CA GLY A 136 -13.81 -1.29 11.50
C GLY A 136 -14.66 -0.34 12.33
N LYS A 137 -15.27 -0.80 13.44
CA LYS A 137 -16.12 0.06 14.29
C LYS A 137 -15.36 1.34 14.69
N GLY A 138 -15.93 2.49 14.33
CA GLY A 138 -15.33 3.82 14.59
C GLY A 138 -14.46 4.36 13.45
N LEU A 139 -14.22 3.59 12.38
CA LEU A 139 -13.65 4.10 11.14
C LEU A 139 -14.76 4.65 10.22
N PRO A 140 -14.46 5.60 9.32
CA PRO A 140 -15.44 6.14 8.36
C PRO A 140 -16.08 5.08 7.47
N HIS A 141 -15.37 3.97 7.24
CA HIS A 141 -15.86 2.83 6.48
C HIS A 141 -15.74 1.58 7.35
N PRO A 142 -16.87 0.99 7.81
CA PRO A 142 -16.87 -0.29 8.52
C PRO A 142 -16.08 -1.34 7.77
N LYS A 143 -15.41 -2.22 8.51
CA LYS A 143 -14.55 -3.26 7.93
C LYS A 143 -14.91 -4.58 8.57
N GLN A 144 -15.40 -5.50 7.76
CA GLN A 144 -15.56 -6.89 8.16
C GLN A 144 -14.19 -7.58 8.11
N GLY A 145 -13.88 -8.35 9.13
CA GLY A 145 -12.58 -9.02 9.26
C GLY A 145 -12.56 -10.07 10.36
N TRP A 146 -11.42 -10.75 10.48
CA TRP A 146 -11.18 -11.70 11.55
C TRP A 146 -10.57 -10.99 12.75
N GLN A 147 -11.24 -11.05 13.90
CA GLN A 147 -10.77 -10.56 15.18
C GLN A 147 -10.31 -11.72 16.05
N GLY A 148 -9.01 -11.76 16.36
CA GLY A 148 -8.42 -12.65 17.35
C GLY A 148 -8.46 -12.05 18.74
N ARG A 149 -8.66 -12.89 19.76
CA ARG A 149 -8.53 -12.48 21.17
C ARG A 149 -7.68 -13.42 22.00
N GLY A 150 -6.82 -12.87 22.85
CA GLY A 150 -5.98 -13.63 23.78
C GLY A 150 -4.76 -14.28 23.12
N GLN A 151 -3.74 -14.51 23.95
CA GLN A 151 -2.50 -15.14 23.52
C GLN A 151 -2.74 -16.58 23.04
N GLY A 152 -2.01 -17.01 22.01
CA GLY A 152 -2.10 -18.36 21.45
C GLY A 152 -3.30 -18.60 20.53
N SER A 153 -4.19 -17.61 20.38
CA SER A 153 -5.22 -17.59 19.35
C SER A 153 -4.59 -17.68 17.98
N ARG A 154 -5.23 -18.46 17.11
CA ARG A 154 -4.71 -18.83 15.80
C ARG A 154 -5.78 -18.71 14.72
N LEU A 155 -5.47 -17.99 13.66
CA LEU A 155 -6.26 -17.96 12.43
C LEU A 155 -5.51 -18.70 11.33
N SER A 156 -6.17 -19.65 10.69
CA SER A 156 -5.61 -20.39 9.56
C SER A 156 -6.40 -20.05 8.30
N LEU A 157 -5.73 -19.51 7.28
CA LEU A 157 -6.32 -19.18 5.99
C LEU A 157 -5.77 -20.11 4.91
N ARG A 158 -6.66 -20.85 4.26
CA ARG A 158 -6.37 -21.77 3.16
C ARG A 158 -6.81 -21.17 1.84
N TYR A 159 -5.94 -21.18 0.84
CA TYR A 159 -6.23 -20.63 -0.48
C TYR A 159 -5.49 -21.39 -1.58
N ASN A 160 -6.09 -21.38 -2.77
CA ASN A 160 -5.50 -21.91 -3.99
C ASN A 160 -4.63 -20.83 -4.64
N SER A 161 -3.34 -20.82 -4.32
CA SER A 161 -2.41 -19.86 -4.92
C SER A 161 -2.19 -20.11 -6.42
N THR A 162 -2.45 -21.33 -6.91
CA THR A 162 -2.35 -21.66 -8.35
C THR A 162 -3.49 -21.02 -9.14
N GLU A 163 -4.72 -21.10 -8.67
CA GLU A 163 -5.89 -20.45 -9.29
C GLU A 163 -5.71 -18.92 -9.34
N LEU A 164 -5.22 -18.34 -8.24
CA LEU A 164 -4.91 -16.91 -8.18
C LEU A 164 -3.75 -16.51 -9.11
N ALA A 165 -2.87 -17.47 -9.43
CA ALA A 165 -1.75 -17.29 -10.36
C ALA A 165 -2.13 -17.42 -11.84
N GLN A 166 -3.23 -18.11 -12.19
CA GLN A 166 -3.63 -18.40 -13.58
C GLN A 166 -3.98 -17.15 -14.42
N GLY A 167 -4.09 -15.97 -13.81
CA GLY A 167 -4.31 -14.70 -14.51
C GLY A 167 -3.04 -13.95 -14.95
N ALA A 168 -1.84 -14.46 -14.67
CA ALA A 168 -0.58 -13.79 -15.02
C ALA A 168 -0.11 -14.09 -16.46
N ALA A 169 0.44 -13.07 -17.14
CA ALA A 169 0.92 -13.18 -18.52
C ALA A 169 2.36 -13.72 -18.64
N LEU A 170 3.12 -13.77 -17.53
CA LEU A 170 4.51 -14.25 -17.47
C LEU A 170 4.67 -15.48 -16.56
N PRO A 171 5.69 -16.34 -16.82
CA PRO A 171 5.97 -17.51 -15.98
C PRO A 171 6.25 -17.10 -14.53
N PHE A 172 5.45 -17.68 -13.65
CA PHE A 172 5.22 -17.26 -12.27
C PHE A 172 6.44 -17.39 -11.33
N VAL A 173 6.68 -16.36 -10.51
CA VAL A 173 7.61 -16.32 -9.36
C VAL A 173 6.78 -15.83 -8.12
N PRO A 174 7.20 -16.03 -6.85
CA PRO A 174 6.35 -16.24 -5.65
C PRO A 174 4.98 -15.57 -5.60
N ALA A 175 4.01 -16.27 -5.00
CA ALA A 175 2.76 -15.64 -4.59
C ALA A 175 3.11 -14.61 -3.51
N LEU A 176 3.11 -13.33 -3.86
CA LEU A 176 3.30 -12.29 -2.87
C LEU A 176 1.98 -12.14 -2.14
N SER A 177 1.94 -12.67 -0.92
CA SER A 177 0.80 -12.48 -0.04
C SER A 177 0.98 -11.16 0.68
N ILE A 178 0.20 -10.15 0.32
CA ILE A 178 0.08 -8.92 1.09
C ILE A 178 -1.06 -9.10 2.08
N VAL A 179 -0.74 -9.01 3.37
CA VAL A 179 -1.73 -9.11 4.42
C VAL A 179 -2.07 -7.72 4.95
N GLY A 180 -3.36 -7.38 4.92
CA GLY A 180 -3.91 -6.17 5.51
C GLY A 180 -4.47 -6.43 6.90
N TYR A 181 -3.89 -5.77 7.91
CA TYR A 181 -4.35 -5.82 9.30
C TYR A 181 -4.53 -4.39 9.85
N LEU A 182 -5.32 -4.23 10.91
CA LEU A 182 -5.47 -2.93 11.55
C LEU A 182 -4.33 -2.68 12.53
N ARG A 183 -3.70 -1.52 12.37
CA ARG A 183 -2.87 -0.91 13.40
C ARG A 183 -3.71 -0.01 14.28
N ASP A 184 -3.36 0.07 15.55
CA ASP A 184 -3.98 0.95 16.54
C ASP A 184 -2.89 1.55 17.45
N SER A 185 -3.26 2.55 18.24
CA SER A 185 -2.37 3.17 19.22
C SER A 185 -2.01 2.23 20.38
N ALA A 186 -2.92 1.30 20.72
CA ALA A 186 -2.77 0.33 21.79
C ALA A 186 -3.75 -0.85 21.63
N GLY A 187 -3.58 -1.87 22.49
CA GLY A 187 -4.53 -2.96 22.66
C GLY A 187 -4.47 -4.03 21.58
N GLN A 188 -3.56 -3.94 20.61
CA GLN A 188 -3.35 -4.96 19.60
C GLN A 188 -2.14 -5.85 19.93
N ALA A 189 -2.32 -7.16 19.86
CA ALA A 189 -1.34 -8.20 20.12
C ALA A 189 -0.33 -8.36 18.98
N LEU A 190 0.95 -8.44 19.32
CA LEU A 190 1.95 -9.05 18.43
C LEU A 190 1.44 -10.39 17.89
N THR A 191 1.58 -10.57 16.57
CA THR A 191 1.05 -11.74 15.87
C THR A 191 2.08 -12.25 14.88
N ASN A 192 2.46 -13.53 14.99
CA ASN A 192 3.33 -14.17 14.02
C ASN A 192 2.52 -14.69 12.84
N MET A 193 2.96 -14.33 11.64
CA MET A 193 2.48 -14.91 10.39
C MET A 193 3.49 -15.95 9.89
N THR A 194 3.01 -17.17 9.67
CA THR A 194 3.79 -18.30 9.14
C THR A 194 3.01 -19.01 8.05
N CYS A 195 3.71 -19.76 7.19
CA CYS A 195 3.06 -20.70 6.28
C CYS A 195 3.14 -22.09 6.89
N ALA A 196 2.04 -22.82 6.82
CA ALA A 196 1.94 -24.22 7.22
C ALA A 196 1.55 -25.05 5.98
N GLY A 197 1.95 -26.31 5.94
CA GLY A 197 1.60 -27.20 4.83
C GLY A 197 2.51 -27.03 3.60
N PRO A 198 1.96 -27.07 2.36
CA PRO A 198 2.77 -27.27 1.16
C PRO A 198 3.49 -26.00 0.66
N CYS A 199 3.09 -24.83 1.16
CA CYS A 199 3.73 -23.56 0.86
C CYS A 199 4.57 -23.13 2.05
N THR A 200 5.71 -22.49 1.77
CA THR A 200 6.65 -21.99 2.76
C THR A 200 6.76 -20.47 2.63
N CYS A 201 6.88 -19.79 3.76
CA CYS A 201 7.21 -18.38 3.81
C CYS A 201 8.07 -18.11 5.03
N ARG A 202 8.83 -17.01 4.98
CA ARG A 202 9.55 -16.53 6.16
C ARG A 202 8.54 -16.14 7.23
N GLU A 203 8.78 -16.54 8.47
CA GLU A 203 8.02 -16.03 9.61
C GLU A 203 8.15 -14.50 9.70
N VAL A 204 7.02 -13.83 9.89
CA VAL A 204 6.98 -12.37 10.03
C VAL A 204 6.16 -12.02 11.26
N THR A 205 6.76 -11.27 12.18
CA THR A 205 6.04 -10.71 13.32
C THR A 205 5.34 -9.42 12.92
N LEU A 206 4.02 -9.42 13.02
CA LEU A 206 3.15 -8.28 12.82
C LEU A 206 3.13 -7.44 14.09
N MET A 207 3.34 -6.14 13.95
CA MET A 207 3.33 -5.15 15.04
C MET A 207 2.12 -4.22 14.88
N PRO A 208 0.95 -4.60 15.39
CA PRO A 208 -0.28 -3.83 15.21
C PRO A 208 -0.42 -2.65 16.18
N SER A 209 0.17 -2.70 17.38
CA SER A 209 0.19 -1.57 18.30
C SER A 209 1.37 -0.64 18.01
N VAL A 210 1.10 0.62 17.64
CA VAL A 210 2.12 1.65 17.44
C VAL A 210 1.66 2.93 18.12
N PHE A 211 2.33 3.30 19.21
CA PHE A 211 2.00 4.50 19.98
C PHE A 211 1.94 5.76 19.09
N GLY A 212 0.93 6.60 19.33
CA GLY A 212 0.74 7.85 18.61
C GLY A 212 0.19 7.71 17.18
N ARG A 213 -0.20 6.50 16.74
CA ARG A 213 -0.84 6.31 15.43
C ARG A 213 -2.35 6.16 15.54
N PHE A 214 -3.06 6.74 14.58
CA PHE A 214 -4.48 6.50 14.37
C PHE A 214 -4.72 5.08 13.87
N ARG A 215 -5.92 4.58 14.13
CA ARG A 215 -6.37 3.27 13.67
C ARG A 215 -6.42 3.26 12.13
N GLN A 216 -5.61 2.40 11.50
CA GLN A 216 -5.48 2.36 10.04
C GLN A 216 -5.15 0.96 9.53
N VAL A 217 -5.46 0.70 8.25
CA VAL A 217 -5.05 -0.55 7.60
C VAL A 217 -3.56 -0.47 7.28
N PHE A 218 -2.82 -1.49 7.63
CA PHE A 218 -1.41 -1.64 7.28
C PHE A 218 -1.21 -2.94 6.50
N GLY A 219 -0.47 -2.84 5.39
CA GLY A 219 -0.11 -3.97 4.55
C GLY A 219 1.31 -4.46 4.89
N ILE A 220 1.49 -5.78 4.97
CA ILE A 220 2.83 -6.39 4.93
C ILE A 220 2.88 -7.43 3.84
N SER A 221 4.01 -7.51 3.14
CA SER A 221 4.22 -8.50 2.10
C SER A 221 5.03 -9.69 2.63
N ALA A 222 4.58 -10.89 2.32
CA ALA A 222 5.32 -12.13 2.55
C ALA A 222 5.25 -13.03 1.31
N PRO A 223 6.40 -13.35 0.71
CA PRO A 223 6.47 -14.34 -0.36
C PRO A 223 6.07 -15.71 0.17
N ALA A 224 5.11 -16.37 -0.48
CA ALA A 224 4.75 -17.76 -0.23
C ALA A 224 5.18 -18.63 -1.44
N MET A 225 5.98 -19.66 -1.19
CA MET A 225 6.56 -20.53 -2.23
C MET A 225 6.64 -22.01 -1.81
N PRO A 226 6.51 -22.96 -2.74
CA PRO A 226 6.03 -22.76 -4.11
C PRO A 226 4.53 -22.39 -4.11
N THR A 227 3.96 -22.07 -5.28
CA THR A 227 2.51 -22.12 -5.43
C THR A 227 1.98 -23.52 -5.21
N HIS A 228 0.81 -23.58 -4.60
CA HIS A 228 0.04 -24.79 -4.38
C HIS A 228 -1.46 -24.49 -4.37
N GLU A 229 -2.25 -25.53 -4.66
CA GLU A 229 -3.72 -25.51 -4.58
C GLU A 229 -4.27 -25.39 -3.15
N ASN A 230 -3.39 -25.53 -2.15
CA ASN A 230 -3.73 -25.68 -0.74
C ASN A 230 -2.72 -24.93 0.14
N CYS A 231 -2.28 -23.74 -0.28
CA CYS A 231 -1.45 -22.90 0.59
C CYS A 231 -2.22 -22.55 1.85
N LEU A 232 -1.53 -22.63 2.99
CA LEU A 232 -2.11 -22.36 4.29
C LEU A 232 -1.21 -21.37 5.03
N ILE A 233 -1.77 -20.21 5.35
CA ILE A 233 -1.11 -19.17 6.16
C ILE A 233 -1.75 -19.16 7.54
N GLN A 234 -0.92 -19.11 8.58
CA GLN A 234 -1.33 -19.07 9.96
C GLN A 234 -0.92 -17.75 10.60
N PHE A 235 -1.84 -17.16 11.36
CA PHE A 235 -1.60 -16.01 12.21
C PHE A 235 -1.76 -16.46 13.66
N THR A 236 -0.69 -16.41 14.45
CA THR A 236 -0.73 -16.79 15.87
C THR A 236 -0.41 -15.58 16.73
N MET A 237 -1.31 -15.21 17.64
CA MET A 237 -1.10 -14.12 18.60
C MET A 237 -0.06 -14.58 19.63
N ILE A 238 1.04 -13.85 19.75
CA ILE A 238 2.20 -14.20 20.58
C ILE A 238 2.47 -13.20 21.71
N ASP A 239 1.72 -12.09 21.77
CA ASP A 239 1.94 -11.05 22.77
C ASP A 239 1.70 -11.57 24.20
N GLU A 240 2.71 -11.40 25.06
CA GLU A 240 2.63 -11.74 26.49
C GLU A 240 1.98 -10.62 27.31
N ASN A 241 1.86 -9.40 26.75
CA ASN A 241 1.21 -8.31 27.44
C ASN A 241 -0.32 -8.50 27.43
N PRO A 242 -0.98 -8.72 28.58
CA PRO A 242 -2.42 -8.94 28.63
C PRO A 242 -3.23 -7.70 28.24
N GLN A 243 -2.62 -6.51 28.20
CA GLN A 243 -3.27 -5.30 27.70
C GLN A 243 -3.41 -5.30 26.16
N ASN A 244 -2.59 -6.10 25.47
CA ASN A 244 -2.62 -6.27 24.03
C ASN A 244 -3.34 -7.58 23.68
N ASP A 245 -4.67 -7.57 23.79
CA ASP A 245 -5.46 -8.80 23.73
C ASP A 245 -6.14 -9.04 22.38
N ARG A 246 -5.95 -8.18 21.37
CA ARG A 246 -6.72 -8.18 20.12
C ARG A 246 -5.84 -8.23 18.88
N PHE A 247 -6.23 -8.93 17.83
CA PHE A 247 -5.63 -8.77 16.49
C PHE A 247 -6.72 -8.72 15.42
N ASP A 248 -6.69 -7.71 14.55
CA ASP A 248 -7.72 -7.53 13.52
C ASP A 248 -7.13 -7.68 12.10
N LEU A 249 -7.51 -8.75 11.40
CA LEU A 249 -7.17 -9.00 10.00
C LEU A 249 -8.33 -8.58 9.08
N VAL A 250 -8.08 -7.76 8.06
CA VAL A 250 -9.13 -7.16 7.21
C VAL A 250 -9.01 -7.45 5.73
N ALA A 251 -7.83 -7.83 5.25
CA ALA A 251 -7.60 -8.10 3.84
C ALA A 251 -6.46 -9.10 3.63
N MET A 252 -6.53 -9.82 2.53
CA MET A 252 -5.40 -10.56 1.99
C MET A 252 -5.37 -10.32 0.49
N CYS A 253 -4.25 -9.84 -0.03
CA CYS A 253 -4.01 -9.74 -1.46
C CYS A 253 -3.00 -10.81 -1.85
N VAL A 254 -3.28 -11.56 -2.90
CA VAL A 254 -2.32 -12.47 -3.51
C VAL A 254 -1.98 -11.90 -4.86
N MET A 255 -0.70 -11.61 -5.07
CA MET A 255 -0.20 -11.03 -6.31
C MET A 255 0.77 -11.98 -6.99
N ASN A 256 0.82 -11.85 -8.32
CA ASN A 256 1.74 -12.59 -9.15
C ASN A 256 2.95 -11.70 -9.42
N ALA A 257 4.12 -12.15 -8.96
CA ALA A 257 5.38 -11.53 -9.32
C ALA A 257 5.77 -11.99 -10.75
N ALA A 258 6.09 -11.00 -11.58
CA ALA A 258 6.64 -11.11 -12.93
C ALA A 258 8.14 -10.78 -12.93
#